data_AF-A0A1F8F2L6-F1
#
_entry.id   AF-A0A1F8F2L6-F1
#
_cell.length_a   1.000
_cell.length_b   1.000
_cell.length_c   1.000
_cell.angle_alpha   90.00
_cell.angle_beta   90.00
_cell.angle_gamma   90.00
#
_symmetry.space_group_name_H-M   'P 1'
#
loop_
_entity.id
_entity.type
_entity.pdbx_description
1 polymer ?
#
loop_
_entity_poly.entity_id
_entity_poly.type
_entity_poly.pdbx_seq_one_letter_code
_entity_poly.pdbx_strand_id
1 'polypeptide(L)'
;MGKLSIKKYCLLCVLGGEVAYTACIIYGAILTGKAAELHHSFFELLPGFTWLSFGSFIVGAITIGVWSGLGGAYIAWMHNYSLER
;
A
#
# COMPACT_ATOMS: atom_id res chain seq x y z
N MET A 1 27.65 -3.22 2.53
CA MET A 1 26.34 -2.53 2.43
C MET A 1 26.22 -1.56 3.59
N GLY A 2 25.78 -0.32 3.37
CA GLY A 2 25.67 0.71 4.41
C GLY A 2 24.32 0.72 5.12
N LYS A 3 24.21 1.57 6.16
CA LYS A 3 22.92 1.84 6.83
C LYS A 3 21.93 2.50 5.85
N LEU A 4 20.68 2.07 5.90
CA LEU A 4 19.58 2.68 5.17
C LEU A 4 19.05 3.91 5.90
N SER A 5 18.72 4.94 5.14
CA SER A 5 17.95 6.06 5.68
C SER A 5 16.49 5.65 5.80
N ILE A 6 15.99 5.55 7.03
CA ILE A 6 14.59 5.19 7.31
C ILE A 6 13.64 6.10 6.54
N LYS A 7 13.82 7.42 6.62
CA LYS A 7 12.98 8.40 5.91
C LYS A 7 12.92 8.15 4.41
N LYS A 8 14.08 7.97 3.75
CA LYS A 8 14.11 7.74 2.29
C LYS A 8 13.45 6.41 1.93
N TYR A 9 13.71 5.37 2.71
CA TYR A 9 13.15 4.05 2.48
C TYR A 9 11.62 4.03 2.65
N CYS A 10 11.10 4.64 3.72
CA CYS A 10 9.66 4.82 3.91
C CYS A 10 9.01 5.55 2.74
N LEU A 11 9.58 6.67 2.29
CA LEU A 11 9.00 7.44 1.18
C LEU A 11 8.97 6.64 -0.13
N LEU A 12 10.01 5.84 -0.40
CA LEU A 12 10.01 4.93 -1.55
C LEU A 12 8.95 3.84 -1.43
N CYS A 13 8.78 3.24 -0.24
CA CYS A 13 7.73 2.26 0.00
C CYS A 13 6.33 2.86 -0.15
N VAL A 14 6.09 4.06 0.37
CA VAL A 14 4.83 4.80 0.18
C VAL A 14 4.56 5.00 -1.31
N LEU A 15 5.53 5.54 -2.06
CA LEU A 15 5.37 5.75 -3.50
C LEU A 15 5.05 4.45 -4.25
N GLY A 16 5.78 3.38 -3.96
CA GLY A 16 5.54 2.06 -4.56
C GLY A 16 4.16 1.50 -4.19
N GLY A 17 3.74 1.67 -2.94
CA GLY A 17 2.42 1.27 -2.45
C GLY A 17 1.29 2.01 -3.17
N GLU A 18 1.41 3.33 -3.34
CA GLU A 18 0.40 4.13 -4.07
C GLU A 18 0.30 3.75 -5.55
N VAL A 19 1.43 3.49 -6.21
CA VAL A 19 1.45 3.02 -7.60
C VAL A 19 0.75 1.66 -7.71
N ALA A 20 1.06 0.72 -6.81
CA ALA A 20 0.42 -0.60 -6.80
C ALA A 20 -1.08 -0.50 -6.49
N TYR A 21 -1.47 0.31 -5.50
CA TYR A 21 -2.87 0.55 -5.16
C TYR A 21 -3.66 1.10 -6.35
N THR A 22 -3.13 2.12 -7.02
CA THR A 22 -3.76 2.71 -8.20
C THR A 22 -3.91 1.69 -9.32
N ALA A 23 -2.88 0.87 -9.57
CA ALA A 23 -2.95 -0.20 -10.56
C ALA A 23 -4.04 -1.25 -10.21
N CYS A 24 -4.17 -1.62 -8.93
CA CYS A 24 -5.20 -2.55 -8.49
C CYS A 24 -6.61 -1.98 -8.62
N ILE A 25 -6.82 -0.68 -8.39
CA ILE A 25 -8.11 -0.02 -8.62
C ILE A 25 -8.49 -0.05 -10.11
N ILE A 26 -7.54 0.28 -11.00
CA ILE A 26 -7.75 0.22 -12.46
C ILE A 26 -8.05 -1.23 -12.88
N TYR A 27 -7.29 -2.20 -12.37
CA TYR A 27 -7.52 -3.62 -12.66
C TYR A 27 -8.90 -4.09 -12.18
N GLY A 28 -9.29 -3.74 -10.95
CA GLY A 28 -10.61 -4.06 -10.40
C GLY A 28 -11.77 -3.46 -11.20
N ALA A 29 -11.55 -2.34 -11.89
CA ALA A 29 -12.56 -1.71 -12.73
C ALA A 29 -12.78 -2.41 -14.09
N ILE A 30 -11.79 -3.17 -14.57
CA ILE A 30 -11.89 -3.92 -15.84
C ILE A 30 -12.31 -5.39 -15.65
N LEU A 31 -12.27 -5.90 -14.42
CA LEU A 31 -12.68 -7.26 -14.09
C LEU A 31 -14.20 -7.45 -14.22
N THR A 32 -14.61 -8.69 -14.51
CA THR A 32 -16.02 -9.10 -14.59
C THR A 32 -16.29 -10.43 -13.89
N GLY A 33 -17.54 -10.66 -13.48
CA GLY A 33 -17.98 -11.91 -12.85
C GLY A 33 -17.32 -12.16 -11.50
N LYS A 34 -17.09 -13.44 -11.15
CA LYS A 34 -16.57 -13.85 -9.83
C LYS A 34 -15.23 -13.22 -9.45
N ALA A 35 -14.39 -12.91 -10.43
CA ALA A 35 -13.10 -12.25 -10.19
C ALA A 35 -13.28 -10.81 -9.72
N ALA A 36 -14.24 -10.08 -10.30
CA ALA A 36 -14.59 -8.73 -9.87
C ALA A 36 -15.16 -8.74 -8.46
N GLU A 37 -16.12 -9.62 -8.18
CA GLU A 37 -16.72 -9.77 -6.84
C GLU A 37 -15.65 -10.00 -5.77
N LEU A 38 -14.75 -10.96 -5.99
CA LEU A 38 -13.68 -11.27 -5.05
C LEU A 38 -12.73 -10.07 -4.85
N HIS A 39 -12.26 -9.47 -5.95
CA HIS A 39 -11.37 -8.31 -5.87
C HIS A 39 -12.06 -7.15 -5.14
N HIS A 40 -13.35 -6.95 -5.40
CA HIS A 40 -14.11 -5.87 -4.80
C HIS A 40 -14.30 -6.08 -3.30
N SER A 41 -14.67 -7.28 -2.88
CA SER A 41 -14.79 -7.64 -1.47
C SER A 41 -13.48 -7.55 -0.70
N PHE A 42 -12.34 -7.86 -1.31
CA PHE A 42 -11.04 -7.65 -0.64
C PHE A 42 -10.77 -6.17 -0.35
N PHE A 43 -11.12 -5.28 -1.27
CA PHE A 43 -10.92 -3.84 -1.07
C PHE A 43 -11.90 -3.25 -0.07
N GLU A 44 -13.09 -3.83 0.09
CA GLU A 44 -14.04 -3.44 1.15
C GLU A 44 -13.54 -3.74 2.57
N LEU A 45 -12.48 -4.54 2.72
CA LEU A 45 -11.77 -4.71 4.01
C LEU A 45 -10.95 -3.47 4.37
N LEU A 46 -10.65 -2.59 3.41
CA LEU A 46 -10.03 -1.30 3.71
C LEU A 46 -11.06 -0.41 4.42
N PRO A 47 -10.71 0.17 5.59
CA PRO A 47 -11.66 0.96 6.36
C PRO A 47 -12.27 2.09 5.53
N GLY A 48 -13.61 2.12 5.43
CA GLY A 48 -14.33 3.18 4.70
C GLY A 48 -14.22 3.09 3.17
N PHE A 49 -13.71 1.98 2.62
CA PHE A 49 -13.63 1.78 1.19
C PHE A 49 -14.96 1.28 0.61
N THR A 50 -15.45 1.98 -0.41
CA THR A 50 -16.60 1.62 -1.24
C THR A 50 -16.23 1.85 -2.70
N TRP A 51 -16.60 0.90 -3.58
CA TRP A 51 -16.29 1.00 -5.00
C TRP A 51 -16.99 2.19 -5.64
N LEU A 52 -16.31 2.80 -6.63
CA LEU A 52 -16.78 3.96 -7.39
C LEU A 52 -17.00 5.26 -6.59
N SER A 53 -16.59 5.31 -5.32
CA SER A 53 -16.61 6.52 -4.49
C SER A 53 -15.24 7.21 -4.47
N PHE A 54 -15.19 8.48 -4.89
CA PHE A 54 -13.96 9.28 -4.86
C PHE A 54 -13.41 9.44 -3.43
N GLY A 55 -14.29 9.59 -2.43
CA GLY A 55 -13.87 9.67 -1.03
C GLY A 55 -13.19 8.37 -0.56
N SER A 56 -13.70 7.23 -0.98
CA SER A 56 -13.11 5.92 -0.66
C SER A 56 -11.75 5.70 -1.32
N PHE A 57 -11.54 6.23 -2.54
CA PHE A 57 -10.22 6.20 -3.17
C PHE A 57 -9.18 6.96 -2.32
N ILE A 58 -9.53 8.14 -1.80
CA ILE A 58 -8.62 8.93 -0.95
C ILE A 58 -8.33 8.20 0.36
N VAL A 59 -9.36 7.65 1.02
CA VAL A 59 -9.18 6.92 2.28
C VAL A 59 -8.33 5.66 2.06
N GLY A 60 -8.53 4.96 0.95
CA GLY A 60 -7.71 3.83 0.53
C GLY A 60 -6.25 4.22 0.30
N ALA A 61 -5.98 5.27 -0.46
CA ALA A 61 -4.64 5.81 -0.67
C ALA A 61 -3.96 6.16 0.66
N ILE A 62 -4.63 6.90 1.56
CA ILE A 62 -4.09 7.20 2.90
C ILE A 62 -3.75 5.91 3.67
N THR A 63 -4.65 4.92 3.64
CA THR A 63 -4.46 3.65 4.35
C THR A 63 -3.23 2.90 3.82
N ILE A 64 -3.10 2.79 2.49
CA ILE A 64 -1.96 2.13 1.85
C ILE A 64 -0.66 2.89 2.11
N GLY A 65 -0.67 4.22 2.01
CA GLY A 65 0.48 5.06 2.33
C GLY A 65 0.97 4.86 3.76
N VAL A 66 0.06 4.87 4.74
CA VAL A 66 0.42 4.62 6.16
C VAL A 66 1.06 3.24 6.32
N TRP A 67 0.41 2.18 5.83
CA TRP A 67 0.92 0.81 5.99
C TRP A 67 2.24 0.59 5.25
N SER A 68 2.40 1.15 4.06
CA SER A 68 3.63 1.07 3.28
C SER A 68 4.78 1.82 3.96
N GLY A 69 4.49 2.98 4.55
CA GLY A 69 5.46 3.75 5.33
C GLY A 69 5.92 3.02 6.59
N LEU A 70 4.98 2.42 7.33
CA LEU A 70 5.27 1.60 8.52
C LEU A 70 6.09 0.37 8.16
N GLY A 71 5.70 -0.36 7.10
CA GLY A 71 6.45 -1.52 6.61
C GLY A 71 7.86 -1.15 6.16
N GLY A 72 8.01 -0.04 5.42
CA GLY A 72 9.31 0.49 5.03
C GLY A 72 10.18 0.85 6.25
N ALA A 73 9.60 1.47 7.27
CA ALA A 73 10.31 1.80 8.50
C ALA A 73 10.82 0.54 9.21
N TYR A 74 9.94 -0.46 9.34
CA TYR A 74 10.26 -1.73 9.98
C TYR A 74 11.41 -2.46 9.25
N ILE A 75 11.34 -2.55 7.93
CA ILE A 75 12.39 -3.20 7.12
C ILE A 75 13.72 -2.45 7.21
N ALA A 76 13.70 -1.12 7.08
CA ALA A 76 14.91 -0.31 7.18
C ALA A 76 15.56 -0.39 8.57
N TRP A 77 14.75 -0.45 9.63
CA TRP A 77 15.22 -0.66 10.99
C TRP A 77 15.85 -2.04 11.16
N MET A 78 15.18 -3.11 10.72
CA MET A 78 15.69 -4.49 10.79
C MET A 78 17.06 -4.62 10.09
N HIS A 79 17.17 -4.06 8.88
CA HIS A 79 18.43 -4.03 8.13
C HIS A 79 19.53 -3.28 8.86
N ASN A 80 19.24 -2.10 9.42
CA ASN A 80 20.24 -1.32 10.15
C ASN A 80 20.69 -2.04 11.42
N TYR A 81 19.76 -2.68 12.13
CA TYR A 81 20.06 -3.44 13.34
C TYR A 81 20.94 -4.65 13.05
N SER A 82 20.72 -5.36 11.93
CA SER A 82 21.55 -6.51 11.52
C SER A 82 22.97 -6.14 11.05
N LEU A 83 23.29 -4.84 10.96
CA LEU A 83 24.66 -4.38 10.68
C LEU A 83 25.42 -3.99 11.97
N GLU A 84 24.70 -3.83 13.07
CA GLU A 84 25.28 -3.47 14.39
C GLU A 84 25.57 -4.71 15.24
N ARG A 85 25.09 -5.88 14.84
CA ARG A 85 25.26 -7.19 15.48
C ARG A 85 25.60 -8.24 14.44
#